data_AF-A0A3D0WVH3-F1
#
_entry.id   AF-A0A3D0WVH3-F1
#
_cell.length_a   1.000
_cell.length_b   1.000
_cell.length_c   1.000
_cell.angle_alpha   90.00
_cell.angle_beta   90.00
_cell.angle_gamma   90.00
#
_symmetry.space_group_name_H-M   'P 1'
#
loop_
_entity.id
_entity.type
_entity.pdbx_description
1 polymer ?
#
loop_
_entity_poly.entity_id
_entity_poly.type
_entity_poly.pdbx_seq_one_letter_code
_entity_poly.pdbx_strand_id
1 'polypeptide(L)'
;AYTAVMVMKEYFALCPGWDYRTLATDLSTRALQSAARGVYPEESLAGLPPQWRHRYFRRQSGGCALSDEIRREVIFRQLNLMEPFPFHTPFDLIFCRNVMIYFSQEARDSLVARFRDALKPGGYLFIGHSETIPHNATGLRYIEPSIYQKGP
;
A
#
# COMPACT_ATOMS: atom_id res chain seq x y z
N ALA A 1 -1.12 -0.63 4.34
CA ALA A 1 -0.59 -2.01 4.30
C ALA A 1 -1.60 -3.02 4.85
N TYR A 2 -1.85 -3.06 6.17
CA TYR A 2 -2.70 -4.11 6.76
C TYR A 2 -4.15 -4.15 6.24
N THR A 3 -4.77 -3.01 5.92
CA THR A 3 -6.09 -3.01 5.27
C THR A 3 -6.07 -3.77 3.94
N ALA A 4 -5.04 -3.56 3.11
CA ALA A 4 -4.91 -4.27 1.83
C ALA A 4 -4.72 -5.77 2.06
N VAL A 5 -3.90 -6.17 3.03
CA VAL A 5 -3.74 -7.59 3.41
C VAL A 5 -5.06 -8.20 3.88
N MET A 6 -5.81 -7.52 4.75
CA MET A 6 -7.12 -8.02 5.21
C MET A 6 -8.11 -8.15 4.05
N VAL A 7 -8.17 -7.18 3.13
CA VAL A 7 -8.99 -7.26 1.91
C VAL A 7 -8.59 -8.46 1.06
N MET A 8 -7.30 -8.61 0.74
CA MET A 8 -6.78 -9.73 -0.06
C MET A 8 -7.08 -11.07 0.60
N LYS A 9 -6.90 -11.16 1.93
CA LYS A 9 -7.17 -12.37 2.68
C LYS A 9 -8.63 -12.79 2.61
N GLU A 10 -9.55 -11.86 2.81
CA GLU A 10 -10.99 -12.14 2.73
C GLU A 10 -11.40 -12.53 1.31
N TYR A 11 -10.84 -11.87 0.29
CA TYR A 11 -11.14 -12.18 -1.10
C TYR A 11 -10.59 -13.55 -1.52
N PHE A 12 -9.31 -13.82 -1.28
CA PHE A 12 -8.65 -15.06 -1.67
C PHE A 12 -8.99 -16.26 -0.77
N ALA A 13 -9.61 -16.05 0.40
CA ALA A 13 -10.21 -17.15 1.15
C ALA A 13 -11.27 -17.92 0.32
N LEU A 14 -11.87 -17.28 -0.69
CA LEU A 14 -12.82 -17.89 -1.62
C LEU A 14 -12.14 -18.60 -2.81
N CYS A 15 -10.84 -18.36 -3.02
CA CYS A 15 -10.06 -18.84 -4.16
C CYS A 15 -8.70 -19.39 -3.66
N PRO A 16 -8.64 -20.64 -3.16
CA PRO A 16 -7.41 -21.20 -2.62
C PRO A 16 -6.31 -21.33 -3.68
N GLY A 17 -5.05 -21.22 -3.27
CA GLY A 17 -3.87 -21.39 -4.14
C GLY A 17 -3.17 -20.09 -4.54
N TRP A 18 -3.68 -18.93 -4.13
CA TRP A 18 -3.02 -17.64 -4.32
C TRP A 18 -2.05 -17.32 -3.17
N ASP A 19 -0.84 -16.91 -3.52
CA ASP A 19 0.11 -16.28 -2.60
C ASP A 19 0.12 -14.77 -2.85
N TYR A 20 0.18 -13.98 -1.78
CA TYR A 20 0.27 -12.53 -1.84
C TYR A 20 1.24 -12.04 -0.77
N ARG A 21 2.10 -11.10 -1.13
CA ARG A 21 3.03 -10.44 -0.20
C ARG A 21 2.92 -8.94 -0.35
N THR A 22 2.93 -8.24 0.77
CA THR A 22 2.89 -6.77 0.79
C THR A 22 4.23 -6.22 1.23
N LEU A 23 4.86 -5.41 0.37
CA LEU A 23 5.94 -4.54 0.79
C LEU A 23 5.35 -3.19 1.24
N ALA A 24 5.64 -2.78 2.47
CA ALA A 24 5.24 -1.49 3.01
C ALA A 24 6.50 -0.65 3.30
N THR A 25 6.57 0.52 2.69
CA THR A 25 7.73 1.40 2.83
C THR A 25 7.36 2.78 3.35
N ASP A 26 8.28 3.38 4.10
CA ASP A 26 8.18 4.75 4.60
C ASP A 26 9.60 5.32 4.78
N LEU A 27 9.72 6.65 4.80
CA LEU A 27 10.97 7.32 5.15
C LEU A 27 11.22 7.25 6.66
N SER A 28 10.15 7.29 7.47
CA SER A 28 10.17 7.31 8.93
C SER A 28 10.34 5.92 9.53
N THR A 29 11.53 5.63 10.04
CA THR A 29 11.80 4.39 10.78
C THR A 29 10.92 4.24 12.02
N ARG A 30 10.56 5.36 12.67
CA ARG A 30 9.63 5.37 13.81
C ARG A 30 8.23 4.89 13.40
N ALA A 31 7.72 5.37 12.26
CA ALA A 31 6.42 4.93 11.74
C ALA A 31 6.46 3.44 11.38
N LEU A 32 7.52 2.98 10.72
CA LEU A 32 7.73 1.57 10.38
C LEU A 32 7.78 0.68 11.61
N GLN A 33 8.54 1.05 12.64
CA GLN A 33 8.59 0.32 13.91
C GLN A 33 7.23 0.24 14.58
N SER A 34 6.45 1.34 14.56
CA SER A 34 5.10 1.35 15.11
C SER A 34 4.15 0.44 14.33
N ALA A 35 4.21 0.48 12.99
CA ALA A 35 3.41 -0.38 12.13
C ALA A 35 3.80 -1.87 12.30
N ALA A 36 5.09 -2.18 12.42
CA ALA A 36 5.58 -3.54 12.63
C ALA A 36 5.15 -4.14 13.98
N ARG A 37 5.03 -3.31 15.04
CA ARG A 37 4.42 -3.74 16.31
C ARG A 37 2.96 -4.15 16.14
N GLY A 38 2.23 -3.50 15.23
CA GLY A 38 0.85 -3.84 14.91
C GLY A 38 -0.13 -3.59 16.06
N VAL A 39 0.14 -2.60 16.91
CA VAL A 39 -0.73 -2.21 18.03
C VAL A 39 -1.33 -0.86 17.73
N TYR A 40 -2.66 -0.78 17.81
CA TYR A 40 -3.43 0.38 17.40
C TYR A 40 -4.42 0.82 18.49
N PRO A 41 -4.64 2.12 18.69
CA PRO A 41 -5.72 2.61 19.54
C PRO A 41 -7.09 2.12 19.03
N GLU A 42 -8.04 1.87 19.92
CA GLU A 42 -9.34 1.31 19.54
C GLU A 42 -10.13 2.23 18.61
N GLU A 43 -10.04 3.54 18.82
CA GLU A 43 -10.64 4.59 18.02
C GLU A 43 -10.15 4.56 16.55
N SER A 44 -8.90 4.17 16.32
CA SER A 44 -8.34 4.07 14.96
C SER A 44 -8.93 2.90 14.17
N LEU A 45 -9.59 1.96 14.85
CA LEU A 45 -10.23 0.80 14.25
C LEU A 45 -11.72 1.05 13.93
N ALA A 46 -12.29 2.19 14.31
CA ALA A 46 -13.72 2.47 14.17
C ALA A 46 -14.21 2.38 12.71
N GLY A 47 -13.35 2.68 11.74
CA GLY A 47 -13.66 2.58 10.30
C GLY A 47 -13.63 1.16 9.74
N LEU A 48 -13.22 0.15 10.51
CA LEU A 48 -13.18 -1.24 10.06
C LEU A 48 -14.53 -1.94 10.29
N PRO A 49 -14.95 -2.83 9.36
CA PRO A 49 -16.10 -3.69 9.57
C PRO A 49 -16.01 -4.42 10.93
N PRO A 50 -17.10 -4.50 11.71
CA PRO A 50 -17.07 -5.14 13.04
C PRO A 50 -16.52 -6.57 13.01
N GLN A 51 -16.84 -7.34 11.96
CA GLN A 51 -16.33 -8.70 11.79
C GLN A 51 -14.80 -8.75 11.66
N TRP A 52 -14.18 -7.76 11.01
CA TRP A 52 -12.71 -7.71 10.86
C TRP A 52 -12.03 -7.31 12.15
N ARG A 53 -12.62 -6.39 12.92
CA ARG A 53 -12.13 -6.06 14.26
C ARG A 53 -12.14 -7.29 15.16
N HIS A 54 -13.24 -8.02 15.19
CA HIS A 54 -13.36 -9.25 15.99
C HIS A 54 -12.42 -10.36 15.50
N ARG A 55 -12.24 -10.51 14.19
CA ARG A 55 -11.40 -11.57 13.61
C ARG A 55 -9.91 -11.29 13.80
N TYR A 56 -9.46 -10.09 13.45
CA TYR A 56 -8.05 -9.78 13.27
C TYR A 56 -7.41 -9.03 14.43
N PHE A 57 -8.19 -8.52 15.39
CA PHE A 57 -7.64 -7.76 16.52
C PHE A 57 -7.96 -8.42 17.86
N ARG A 58 -7.05 -8.24 18.82
CA ARG A 58 -7.21 -8.63 20.22
C ARG A 58 -6.87 -7.45 21.11
N ARG A 59 -7.74 -7.14 22.08
CA ARG A 59 -7.46 -6.10 23.08
C ARG A 59 -6.28 -6.54 23.95
N GLN A 60 -5.38 -5.61 24.22
CA GLN A 60 -4.24 -5.79 25.13
C GLN A 60 -3.90 -4.46 25.82
N SER A 61 -2.92 -4.46 26.72
CA SER A 61 -2.41 -3.23 27.31
C SER A 61 -1.89 -2.28 26.22
N GLY A 62 -2.39 -1.05 26.18
CA GLY A 62 -1.96 -0.03 25.22
C GLY A 62 -2.66 -0.06 23.86
N GLY A 63 -3.71 -0.89 23.68
CA GLY A 63 -4.58 -0.83 22.50
C GLY A 63 -5.03 -2.20 22.00
N CYS A 64 -5.27 -2.30 20.71
CA CYS A 64 -5.66 -3.52 20.01
C CYS A 64 -4.48 -4.02 19.18
N ALA A 65 -4.00 -5.24 19.48
CA ALA A 65 -2.98 -5.91 18.69
C ALA A 65 -3.61 -6.60 17.49
N LEU A 66 -2.99 -6.41 16.32
CA LEU A 66 -3.28 -7.12 15.09
C LEU A 66 -2.74 -8.55 15.17
N SER A 67 -3.50 -9.51 14.67
CA SER A 67 -3.14 -10.92 14.59
C SER A 67 -1.84 -11.14 13.81
N ASP A 68 -1.03 -12.09 14.31
CA ASP A 68 0.21 -12.49 13.66
C ASP A 68 0.01 -12.98 12.23
N GLU A 69 -1.14 -13.60 11.96
CA GLU A 69 -1.55 -14.07 10.64
C GLU A 69 -1.57 -12.93 9.60
N ILE A 70 -2.05 -11.74 9.95
CA ILE A 70 -2.03 -10.58 9.06
C ILE A 70 -0.66 -9.92 9.06
N ARG A 71 0.00 -9.85 10.24
CA ARG A 71 1.28 -9.15 10.38
C ARG A 71 2.38 -9.76 9.53
N ARG A 72 2.42 -11.09 9.42
CA ARG A 72 3.46 -11.83 8.68
C ARG A 72 3.38 -11.65 7.15
N GLU A 73 2.27 -11.15 6.64
CA GLU A 73 2.08 -10.87 5.20
C GLU A 73 2.65 -9.51 4.76
N VAL A 74 3.15 -8.71 5.71
CA VAL A 74 3.74 -7.40 5.44
C VAL A 74 5.21 -7.38 5.77
N ILE A 75 6.02 -7.05 4.77
CA ILE A 75 7.44 -6.75 4.93
C ILE A 75 7.58 -5.23 5.00
N PHE A 76 8.15 -4.73 6.11
CA PHE A 76 8.46 -3.31 6.27
C PHE A 76 9.89 -2.99 5.85
N ARG A 77 10.09 -1.94 5.06
CA ARG A 77 11.41 -1.43 4.67
C ARG A 77 11.44 0.09 4.68
N GLN A 78 12.59 0.67 5.00
CA GLN A 78 12.79 2.09 4.81
C GLN A 78 13.03 2.37 3.32
N LEU A 79 12.38 3.39 2.79
CA LEU A 79 12.60 3.85 1.41
C LEU A 79 12.39 5.35 1.34
N ASN A 80 13.33 6.04 0.70
CA ASN A 80 13.13 7.40 0.23
C ASN A 80 12.58 7.35 -1.20
N LEU A 81 11.36 7.84 -1.42
CA LEU A 81 10.73 7.82 -2.76
C LEU A 81 11.47 8.68 -3.79
N MET A 82 12.34 9.58 -3.35
CA MET A 82 13.19 10.41 -4.21
C MET A 82 14.41 9.67 -4.75
N GLU A 83 14.74 8.52 -4.16
CA GLU A 83 15.87 7.69 -4.58
C GLU A 83 15.43 6.59 -5.57
N PRO A 84 16.39 6.01 -6.32
CA PRO A 84 16.11 4.84 -7.14
C PRO A 84 15.52 3.70 -6.31
N PHE A 85 14.51 3.04 -6.86
CA PHE A 85 13.88 1.91 -6.18
C PHE A 85 14.80 0.69 -6.19
N PRO A 86 15.09 0.07 -5.03
CA PRO A 86 15.96 -1.11 -4.94
C PRO A 86 15.22 -2.41 -5.32
N PHE A 87 14.13 -2.34 -6.07
CA PHE A 87 13.26 -3.47 -6.35
C PHE A 87 13.62 -4.10 -7.69
N HIS A 88 13.88 -5.40 -7.68
CA HIS A 88 14.18 -6.17 -8.88
C HIS A 88 12.96 -6.89 -9.45
N THR A 89 11.93 -7.10 -8.63
CA THR A 89 10.69 -7.77 -9.01
C THR A 89 9.58 -6.74 -9.18
N PRO A 90 8.86 -6.73 -10.31
CA PRO A 90 7.76 -5.81 -10.52
C PRO A 90 6.53 -6.18 -9.70
N PHE A 91 5.73 -5.18 -9.36
CA PHE A 91 4.51 -5.30 -8.56
C PHE A 91 3.27 -5.44 -9.45
N ASP A 92 2.28 -6.20 -8.96
CA ASP A 92 0.94 -6.23 -9.55
C ASP A 92 0.15 -4.97 -9.16
N LEU A 93 0.31 -4.50 -7.92
CA LEU A 93 -0.36 -3.32 -7.36
C LEU A 93 0.63 -2.44 -6.61
N ILE A 94 0.57 -1.12 -6.84
CA ILE A 94 1.29 -0.11 -6.05
C ILE A 94 0.28 0.88 -5.47
N PHE A 95 0.41 1.17 -4.17
CA PHE A 95 -0.37 2.19 -3.47
C PHE A 95 0.56 3.32 -3.04
N CYS A 96 0.37 4.52 -3.59
CA CYS A 96 1.06 5.75 -3.18
C CYS A 96 0.02 6.86 -2.99
N ARG A 97 -0.63 6.87 -1.82
CA ARG A 97 -1.78 7.72 -1.54
C ARG A 97 -1.41 8.81 -0.54
N ASN A 98 -1.78 10.06 -0.84
CA ASN A 98 -1.62 11.23 0.02
C ASN A 98 -0.15 11.56 0.36
N VAL A 99 0.77 11.27 -0.56
CA VAL A 99 2.21 11.49 -0.37
C VAL A 99 2.79 12.34 -1.50
N MET A 100 2.31 12.17 -2.73
CA MET A 100 2.83 12.93 -3.87
C MET A 100 2.51 14.42 -3.78
N ILE A 101 1.48 14.80 -3.01
CA ILE A 101 1.14 16.20 -2.72
C ILE A 101 2.28 17.02 -2.08
N TYR A 102 3.29 16.36 -1.50
CA TYR A 102 4.45 17.02 -0.88
C TYR A 102 5.61 17.26 -1.86
N PHE A 103 5.50 16.81 -3.11
CA PHE A 103 6.57 16.88 -4.10
C PHE A 103 6.31 17.95 -5.16
N SER A 104 7.40 18.52 -5.73
CA SER A 104 7.29 19.40 -6.91
C SER A 104 6.71 18.65 -8.11
N GLN A 105 6.32 19.37 -9.17
CA GLN A 105 5.80 18.72 -10.38
C GLN A 105 6.84 17.78 -10.99
N GLU A 106 8.08 18.23 -11.10
CA GLU A 106 9.20 17.46 -11.68
C GLU A 106 9.49 16.20 -10.86
N ALA A 107 9.48 16.33 -9.54
CA ALA A 107 9.67 15.20 -8.62
C ALA A 107 8.53 14.18 -8.74
N ARG A 108 7.28 14.65 -8.85
CA ARG A 108 6.11 13.78 -9.07
C ARG A 108 6.21 13.04 -10.40
N ASP A 109 6.51 13.74 -11.49
CA ASP A 109 6.61 13.11 -12.82
C ASP A 109 7.70 12.03 -12.85
N SER A 110 8.85 12.32 -12.24
CA SER A 110 9.94 11.35 -12.07
C SER A 110 9.54 10.14 -11.22
N LEU A 111 8.82 10.37 -10.12
CA LEU A 111 8.33 9.32 -9.23
C LEU A 111 7.28 8.43 -9.91
N VAL A 112 6.34 9.03 -10.65
CA VAL A 112 5.33 8.30 -11.41
C VAL A 112 5.99 7.42 -12.48
N ALA A 113 7.03 7.91 -13.17
CA ALA A 113 7.79 7.10 -14.11
C ALA A 113 8.44 5.88 -13.43
N ARG A 114 9.02 6.06 -12.24
CA ARG A 114 9.56 4.94 -11.44
C ARG A 114 8.46 3.94 -11.03
N PHE A 115 7.29 4.40 -10.62
CA PHE A 115 6.16 3.51 -10.31
C PHE A 115 5.71 2.72 -11.53
N ARG A 116 5.58 3.36 -12.69
CA ARG A 116 5.28 2.68 -13.96
C ARG A 116 6.31 1.58 -14.25
N ASP A 117 7.59 1.87 -14.08
CA ASP A 117 8.65 0.90 -14.39
C ASP A 117 8.67 -0.27 -13.39
N ALA A 118 8.31 0.00 -12.13
CA ALA A 118 8.16 -1.01 -11.09
C ALA A 118 6.86 -1.83 -11.18
N LEU A 119 5.90 -1.47 -12.05
CA LEU A 119 4.69 -2.25 -12.28
C LEU A 119 4.87 -3.32 -13.36
N LYS A 120 4.22 -4.48 -13.17
CA LYS A 120 4.03 -5.45 -14.26
C LYS A 120 3.13 -4.85 -15.36
N PRO A 121 3.25 -5.32 -16.61
CA PRO A 121 2.24 -5.03 -17.63
C PRO A 121 0.84 -5.38 -17.10
N GLY A 122 -0.12 -4.47 -17.26
CA GLY A 122 -1.47 -4.60 -16.71
C GLY A 122 -1.59 -4.34 -15.19
N GLY A 123 -0.49 -4.05 -14.49
CA GLY A 123 -0.50 -3.71 -13.06
C GLY A 123 -1.09 -2.32 -12.78
N TYR A 124 -1.51 -2.09 -11.53
CA TYR A 124 -2.27 -0.90 -11.14
C TYR A 124 -1.53 -0.01 -10.14
N LEU A 125 -1.65 1.30 -10.33
CA LEU A 125 -1.23 2.34 -9.40
C LEU A 125 -2.45 3.02 -8.79
N PHE A 126 -2.52 3.03 -7.46
CA PHE A 126 -3.55 3.69 -6.68
C PHE A 126 -2.97 4.92 -5.97
N ILE A 127 -3.61 6.06 -6.16
CA ILE A 127 -3.20 7.34 -5.54
C ILE A 127 -4.31 7.88 -4.62
N GLY A 128 -4.07 9.02 -3.98
CA GLY A 128 -5.03 9.73 -3.15
C GLY A 128 -6.06 10.49 -3.98
N HIS A 129 -7.21 10.80 -3.38
CA HIS A 129 -8.32 11.47 -4.06
C HIS A 129 -7.99 12.88 -4.56
N SER A 130 -7.06 13.56 -3.90
CA SER A 130 -6.61 14.91 -4.29
C SER A 130 -5.39 14.89 -5.21
N GLU A 131 -4.90 13.70 -5.59
CA GLU A 131 -3.72 13.52 -6.43
C GLU A 131 -4.15 13.19 -7.86
N THR A 132 -3.43 13.73 -8.84
CA THR A 132 -3.67 13.46 -10.26
C THR A 132 -2.33 13.23 -10.97
N ILE A 133 -2.36 12.35 -11.98
CA ILE A 133 -1.21 12.11 -12.86
C ILE A 133 -1.54 12.79 -14.20
N PRO A 134 -0.66 13.68 -14.72
CA PRO A 134 -0.88 14.32 -16.01
C PRO A 134 -1.05 13.29 -17.12
N HIS A 135 -2.03 13.51 -18.00
CA HIS A 135 -2.41 12.55 -19.04
C HIS A 135 -1.29 12.31 -20.08
N ASN A 136 -0.37 13.27 -20.23
CA ASN A 136 0.78 13.21 -21.13
C ASN A 136 2.04 12.62 -20.46
N ALA A 137 2.01 12.43 -19.14
CA ALA A 137 3.12 11.88 -18.40
C ALA A 137 2.87 10.38 -18.19
N THR A 138 3.78 9.56 -18.72
CA THR A 138 3.97 8.15 -18.37
C THR A 138 2.90 7.20 -18.93
N GLY A 139 3.34 6.03 -19.43
CA GLY A 139 2.49 4.97 -20.01
C GLY A 139 1.54 4.27 -19.02
N LEU A 140 0.90 5.05 -18.16
CA LEU A 140 -0.19 4.69 -17.27
C LEU A 140 -1.49 5.22 -17.88
N ARG A 141 -2.42 4.30 -18.16
CA ARG A 141 -3.77 4.61 -18.60
C ARG A 141 -4.64 4.95 -17.41
N TYR A 142 -5.35 6.08 -17.46
CA TYR A 142 -6.40 6.42 -16.50
C TYR A 142 -7.54 5.38 -16.58
N ILE A 143 -7.97 4.85 -15.44
CA ILE A 143 -9.08 3.88 -15.35
C ILE A 143 -10.30 4.55 -14.71
N GLU A 144 -10.14 5.05 -13.50
CA GLU A 144 -11.15 5.77 -12.74
C GLU A 144 -10.47 6.71 -11.73
N PRO A 145 -11.21 7.54 -10.97
CA PRO A 145 -10.59 8.47 -10.04
C PRO A 145 -9.58 7.78 -9.11
N SER A 146 -8.35 8.31 -9.10
CA SER A 146 -7.23 7.79 -8.32
C SER A 146 -6.70 6.40 -8.71
N ILE A 147 -7.12 5.82 -9.85
CA ILE A 147 -6.66 4.51 -10.31
C ILE A 147 -6.14 4.58 -11.74
N TYR A 148 -4.92 4.07 -11.92
CA TYR A 148 -4.22 4.04 -13.20
C TYR A 148 -3.65 2.66 -13.44
N GLN A 149 -3.50 2.27 -14.71
CA GLN A 149 -3.00 0.95 -15.09
C GLN A 149 -1.85 1.07 -16.08
N LYS A 150 -0.77 0.30 -15.87
CA LYS A 150 0.29 0.17 -16.87
C LYS A 150 -0.25 -0.57 -18.10
N GLY A 151 0.03 -0.03 -19.28
CA GLY A 151 -0.27 -0.71 -20.54
C GLY A 151 0.36 -2.11 -20.62
N PRO A 152 -0.10 -2.95 -21.58
CA PRO A 152 0.54 -4.22 -21.89
C PRO A 152 1.98 -4.04 -22.40
#